data_AF-A0A1Y4IDP4-F1
#
_entry.id   AF-A0A1Y4IDP4-F1
#
_cell.length_a   1.000
_cell.length_b   1.000
_cell.length_c   1.000
_cell.angle_alpha   90.00
_cell.angle_beta   90.00
_cell.angle_gamma   90.00
#
_symmetry.space_group_name_H-M   'P 1'
#
loop_
_entity.id
_entity.type
_entity.pdbx_description
1 polymer ?
#
loop_
_entity_poly.entity_id
_entity_poly.type
_entity_poly.pdbx_seq_one_letter_code
_entity_poly.pdbx_strand_id
1 'polypeptide(L)'
;MAGRAGGQSGQPCERTRREAAQSGPGRRSEGGKHMIRINVKDTGITVSGHAQRLPGASPGHNIICAGVSALTLTLIEGLREVAGIEIQESVSPGSTVISWSDLNEIGQALVRTYVLGLEGIRDSYGEITII
;
A
#
# COMPACT_ATOMS: atom_id res chain seq x y z
N MET A 1 59.45 -8.25 -4.59
CA MET A 1 60.27 -7.30 -5.37
C MET A 1 59.34 -6.43 -6.21
N ALA A 2 59.62 -5.13 -6.21
CA ALA A 2 58.87 -4.09 -6.89
C ALA A 2 59.36 -3.86 -8.34
N GLY A 3 58.53 -3.19 -9.14
CA GLY A 3 58.88 -2.53 -10.41
C GLY A 3 57.68 -2.49 -11.35
N ARG A 4 56.86 -1.41 -11.41
CA ARG A 4 57.01 -0.16 -12.21
C ARG A 4 57.29 -0.41 -13.70
N ALA A 5 56.84 0.34 -14.70
CA ALA A 5 55.80 1.34 -14.96
C ALA A 5 56.07 1.83 -16.40
N GLY A 6 55.05 2.30 -17.13
CA GLY A 6 55.20 3.12 -18.36
C GLY A 6 54.86 2.37 -19.67
N GLY A 7 54.19 2.97 -20.64
CA GLY A 7 53.67 4.33 -20.78
C GLY A 7 53.03 4.55 -22.16
N GLN A 8 52.29 5.67 -22.24
CA GLN A 8 52.10 6.54 -23.42
C GLN A 8 51.32 5.99 -24.63
N SER A 9 50.06 6.40 -24.84
CA SER A 9 49.59 7.67 -25.44
C SER A 9 49.56 7.67 -26.97
N GLY A 10 48.33 7.64 -27.52
CA GLY A 10 48.01 8.01 -28.90
C GLY A 10 46.56 8.49 -28.93
N GLN A 11 46.36 9.79 -29.15
CA GLN A 11 45.04 10.41 -29.39
C GLN A 11 44.67 10.34 -30.92
N PRO A 12 43.70 11.11 -31.46
CA PRO A 12 42.27 10.77 -31.57
C PRO A 12 41.72 10.94 -33.00
N CYS A 13 40.59 10.30 -33.36
CA CYS A 13 39.68 10.66 -34.48
C CYS A 13 38.66 9.51 -34.60
N GLU A 14 37.35 9.63 -34.82
CA GLU A 14 36.49 10.68 -35.33
C GLU A 14 35.04 10.12 -35.27
N ARG A 15 34.02 11.00 -35.26
CA ARG A 15 32.56 10.71 -35.46
C ARG A 15 31.87 9.87 -34.36
N THR A 16 30.86 10.37 -33.66
CA THR A 16 29.67 11.00 -34.24
C THR A 16 29.13 12.13 -33.38
N ARG A 17 29.01 13.30 -34.02
CA ARG A 17 28.21 14.45 -33.59
C ARG A 17 26.73 14.09 -33.69
N ARG A 18 25.97 14.29 -32.62
CA ARG A 18 24.59 14.81 -32.64
C ARG A 18 24.24 15.30 -31.24
N GLU A 19 24.41 16.61 -31.07
CA GLU A 19 23.90 17.39 -29.95
C GLU A 19 22.36 17.41 -29.95
N ALA A 20 21.83 17.40 -28.72
CA ALA A 20 20.68 18.15 -28.25
C ALA A 20 19.52 18.43 -29.22
N ALA A 21 18.38 17.77 -28.95
CA ALA A 21 17.08 18.37 -29.13
C ALA A 21 16.13 17.92 -27.99
N GLN A 22 15.90 18.86 -27.07
CA GLN A 22 14.58 19.23 -26.58
C GLN A 22 13.84 18.21 -25.69
N SER A 23 14.08 18.37 -24.40
CA SER A 23 13.04 18.65 -23.39
C SER A 23 11.59 18.74 -23.93
N GLY A 24 10.85 17.64 -23.80
CA GLY A 24 9.41 17.65 -23.65
C GLY A 24 9.04 17.51 -22.16
N PRO A 25 7.87 18.01 -21.69
CA PRO A 25 7.46 17.81 -20.31
C PRO A 25 7.08 16.34 -20.16
N GLY A 26 8.07 15.52 -19.79
CA GLY A 26 7.85 14.17 -19.31
C GLY A 26 6.98 14.29 -18.08
N ARG A 27 5.68 14.08 -18.30
CA ARG A 27 4.57 14.12 -17.35
C ARG A 27 5.10 13.75 -15.97
N ARG A 28 5.07 14.70 -15.03
CA ARG A 28 5.24 14.37 -13.60
C ARG A 28 4.33 13.18 -13.34
N SER A 29 4.90 12.06 -12.93
CA SER A 29 4.12 11.03 -12.28
C SER A 29 3.70 11.63 -10.95
N GLU A 30 2.62 12.42 -10.96
CA GLU A 30 1.92 12.84 -9.76
C GLU A 30 1.51 11.59 -8.97
N GLY A 31 1.53 11.73 -7.64
CA GLY A 31 1.40 10.64 -6.68
C GLY A 31 0.17 9.75 -6.89
N GLY A 32 0.35 8.45 -6.67
CA GLY A 32 -0.77 7.51 -6.75
C GLY A 32 -0.40 6.03 -6.73
N LYS A 33 0.62 5.60 -5.98
CA LYS A 33 0.94 4.16 -5.86
C LYS A 33 0.86 3.54 -4.46
N HIS A 34 0.61 4.34 -3.41
CA HIS A 34 0.50 3.84 -2.04
C HIS A 34 -0.62 4.60 -1.32
N MET A 35 -1.87 4.41 -1.74
CA MET A 35 -3.00 4.95 -0.99
C MET A 35 -3.97 3.82 -0.73
N ILE A 36 -4.06 3.42 0.54
CA ILE A 36 -5.06 2.45 0.96
C ILE A 36 -6.41 3.15 0.95
N ARG A 37 -7.37 2.56 0.27
CA ARG A 37 -8.74 3.06 0.18
C ARG A 37 -9.69 2.11 0.89
N ILE A 38 -10.44 2.66 1.82
CA ILE A 38 -11.37 1.94 2.68
C ILE A 38 -12.74 2.57 2.47
N ASN A 39 -13.70 1.78 2.06
CA ASN A 39 -15.08 2.20 1.85
C ASN A 39 -15.94 1.48 2.89
N VAL A 40 -16.60 2.23 3.76
CA VAL A 40 -17.45 1.68 4.82
C VAL A 40 -18.90 2.02 4.51
N LYS A 41 -19.73 0.99 4.37
CA LYS A 41 -21.16 1.10 4.08
C LYS A 41 -21.96 0.33 5.13
N ASP A 42 -23.24 0.63 5.19
CA ASP A 42 -24.18 -0.04 6.09
C ASP A 42 -24.22 -1.57 5.89
N THR A 43 -23.89 -2.06 4.69
CA THR A 43 -23.95 -3.48 4.31
C THR A 43 -22.58 -4.13 4.06
N GLY A 44 -21.48 -3.41 4.29
CA GLY A 44 -20.17 -3.99 4.05
C GLY A 44 -19.01 -3.00 4.02
N ILE A 45 -17.81 -3.55 3.91
CA ILE A 45 -16.54 -2.83 3.82
C ILE A 45 -15.76 -3.31 2.60
N THR A 46 -15.09 -2.38 1.93
CA THR A 46 -14.08 -2.70 0.90
C THR A 46 -12.77 -2.03 1.24
N VAL A 47 -11.68 -2.79 1.24
CA VAL A 47 -10.31 -2.33 1.47
C VAL A 47 -9.48 -2.62 0.22
N SER A 48 -8.84 -1.60 -0.35
CA SER A 48 -7.99 -1.74 -1.54
C SER A 48 -6.65 -1.04 -1.35
N GLY A 49 -5.60 -1.53 -2.01
CA GLY A 49 -4.26 -0.92 -1.98
C GLY A 49 -3.31 -1.43 -0.89
N HIS A 50 -3.74 -2.35 -0.02
CA HIS A 50 -2.92 -2.97 1.04
C HIS A 50 -2.04 -4.13 0.52
N ALA A 51 -1.33 -3.93 -0.59
CA ALA A 51 -0.57 -5.00 -1.25
C ALA A 51 0.54 -5.58 -0.35
N GLN A 52 0.86 -6.86 -0.58
CA GLN A 52 1.91 -7.56 0.14
C GLN A 52 3.27 -6.91 -0.12
N ARG A 53 4.16 -6.95 0.88
CA ARG A 53 5.52 -6.42 0.75
C ARG A 53 6.24 -7.08 -0.43
N LEU A 54 6.74 -6.28 -1.37
CA LEU A 54 7.52 -6.78 -2.50
C LEU A 54 8.81 -7.48 -2.02
N PRO A 55 9.25 -8.56 -2.70
CA PRO A 55 10.55 -9.17 -2.45
C PRO A 55 11.67 -8.11 -2.52
N GLY A 56 12.58 -8.10 -1.54
CA GLY A 56 13.68 -7.14 -1.48
C GLY A 56 13.39 -5.76 -0.86
N ALA A 57 12.14 -5.43 -0.51
CA ALA A 57 11.85 -4.18 0.21
C ALA A 57 12.35 -4.23 1.67
N SER A 58 12.97 -3.15 2.17
CA SER A 58 13.49 -3.08 3.55
C SER A 58 12.41 -3.40 4.61
N PRO A 59 12.78 -3.97 5.76
CA PRO A 59 11.89 -4.03 6.92
C PRO A 59 11.34 -2.63 7.24
N GLY A 60 10.03 -2.52 7.49
CA GLY A 60 9.35 -1.23 7.67
C GLY A 60 8.70 -0.64 6.40
N HIS A 61 9.01 -1.17 5.21
CA HIS A 61 8.19 -0.91 4.03
C HIS A 61 6.84 -1.62 4.21
N ASN A 62 5.73 -0.86 4.18
CA ASN A 62 4.34 -1.32 4.34
C ASN A 62 3.85 -1.54 5.80
N ILE A 63 4.36 -0.80 6.79
CA ILE A 63 3.81 -0.82 8.16
C ILE A 63 2.30 -0.46 8.19
N ILE A 64 1.89 0.46 7.33
CA ILE A 64 0.49 0.88 7.19
C ILE A 64 -0.35 -0.27 6.63
N CYS A 65 0.10 -0.93 5.56
CA CYS A 65 -0.59 -2.11 5.01
C CYS A 65 -0.72 -3.22 6.05
N ALA A 66 0.34 -3.49 6.81
CA ALA A 66 0.31 -4.51 7.86
C ALA A 66 -0.71 -4.16 8.96
N GLY A 67 -0.75 -2.90 9.41
CA GLY A 67 -1.73 -2.42 10.38
C GLY A 67 -3.17 -2.52 9.87
N VAL A 68 -3.43 -2.08 8.64
CA VAL A 68 -4.77 -2.17 8.02
C VAL A 68 -5.19 -3.64 7.85
N SER A 69 -4.28 -4.50 7.38
CA SER A 69 -4.56 -5.93 7.23
C SER A 69 -4.87 -6.58 8.58
N ALA A 70 -4.11 -6.26 9.63
CA ALA A 70 -4.37 -6.77 10.97
C ALA A 70 -5.76 -6.34 11.47
N LEU A 71 -6.09 -5.05 11.41
CA LEU A 71 -7.41 -4.55 11.81
C LEU A 71 -8.55 -5.18 11.00
N THR A 72 -8.36 -5.37 9.70
CA THR A 72 -9.39 -5.92 8.80
C THR A 72 -9.66 -7.39 9.10
N LEU A 73 -8.60 -8.19 9.29
CA LEU A 73 -8.73 -9.59 9.69
C LEU A 73 -9.32 -9.73 11.10
N THR A 74 -8.93 -8.85 12.04
CA THR A 74 -9.54 -8.82 13.38
C THR A 74 -11.03 -8.48 13.33
N LEU A 75 -11.45 -7.56 12.45
CA LEU A 75 -12.86 -7.25 12.27
C LEU A 75 -13.65 -8.46 11.75
N ILE A 76 -13.11 -9.18 10.76
CA ILE A 76 -13.73 -10.41 10.22
C ILE A 76 -14.02 -11.42 11.35
N GLU A 77 -12.99 -11.74 12.14
CA GLU A 77 -13.13 -12.69 13.25
C GLU A 77 -14.06 -12.15 14.34
N GLY A 78 -13.97 -10.86 14.66
CA GLY A 78 -14.85 -10.23 15.64
C GLY A 78 -16.32 -10.29 15.22
N LEU A 79 -16.63 -10.01 13.95
CA LEU A 79 -18.01 -10.08 13.45
C LEU A 79 -18.58 -11.50 13.55
N ARG A 80 -17.79 -12.52 13.19
CA ARG A 80 -18.22 -13.93 13.28
C ARG A 80 -18.30 -14.42 14.73
N GLU A 81 -17.19 -14.36 15.44
CA GLU A 81 -17.03 -15.08 16.70
C GLU A 81 -17.55 -14.30 17.91
N VAL A 82 -17.47 -12.96 17.87
CA VAL A 82 -17.87 -12.11 19.01
C VAL A 82 -19.28 -11.57 18.83
N ALA A 83 -19.63 -11.13 17.62
CA ALA A 83 -20.96 -10.60 17.34
C ALA A 83 -21.95 -11.64 16.81
N GLY A 84 -21.51 -12.84 16.39
CA GLY A 84 -22.41 -13.86 15.83
C GLY A 84 -23.07 -13.42 14.52
N ILE A 85 -22.41 -12.57 13.73
CA ILE A 85 -22.89 -12.07 12.44
C ILE A 85 -22.44 -13.01 11.32
N GLU A 86 -23.40 -13.44 10.51
CA GLU A 86 -23.12 -14.12 9.25
C GLU A 86 -22.57 -13.10 8.24
N ILE A 87 -21.33 -13.33 7.79
CA ILE A 87 -20.64 -12.48 6.82
C ILE A 87 -20.19 -13.28 5.60
N GLN A 88 -20.19 -12.63 4.45
CA GLN A 88 -19.45 -13.08 3.27
C GLN A 88 -18.19 -12.24 3.13
N GLU A 89 -17.08 -12.89 2.78
CA GLU A 89 -15.81 -12.19 2.58
C GLU A 89 -15.01 -12.74 1.40
N SER A 90 -14.18 -11.86 0.85
CA SER A 90 -13.16 -12.20 -0.12
C SER A 90 -11.88 -11.48 0.27
N VAL A 91 -10.86 -12.23 0.66
CA VAL A 91 -9.55 -11.70 1.05
C VAL A 91 -8.54 -12.07 -0.02
N SER A 92 -7.90 -11.07 -0.62
CA SER A 92 -6.87 -11.26 -1.64
C SER A 92 -5.77 -10.21 -1.49
N PRO A 93 -4.56 -10.46 -2.02
CA PRO A 93 -3.49 -9.48 -1.96
C PRO A 93 -3.92 -8.13 -2.56
N GLY A 94 -3.97 -7.10 -1.72
CA GLY A 94 -4.33 -5.74 -2.13
C GLY A 94 -5.82 -5.47 -2.28
N SER A 95 -6.71 -6.45 -2.03
CA SER A 95 -8.16 -6.24 -2.04
C SER A 95 -8.87 -7.17 -1.05
N THR A 96 -9.66 -6.58 -0.16
CA THR A 96 -10.52 -7.30 0.79
C THR A 96 -11.93 -6.74 0.70
N VAL A 97 -12.93 -7.60 0.61
CA VAL A 97 -14.36 -7.26 0.65
C VAL A 97 -15.02 -8.04 1.77
N ILE A 98 -15.82 -7.36 2.57
CA ILE A 98 -16.64 -7.92 3.64
C ILE A 98 -18.07 -7.43 3.42
N SER A 99 -19.05 -8.30 3.49
CA SER A 99 -20.46 -7.95 3.36
C SER A 99 -21.34 -8.71 4.34
N TRP A 100 -22.39 -8.06 4.80
CA TRP A 100 -23.38 -8.60 5.73
C TRP A 100 -24.77 -8.06 5.38
N SER A 101 -25.80 -8.74 5.86
CA SER A 101 -27.19 -8.30 5.68
C SER A 101 -27.59 -7.21 6.68
N ASP A 102 -27.23 -7.41 7.95
CA ASP A 102 -27.53 -6.50 9.06
C ASP A 102 -26.50 -6.68 10.19
N LEU A 103 -26.39 -5.70 11.08
CA LEU A 103 -25.51 -5.72 12.25
C LEU A 103 -26.32 -5.55 13.54
N ASN A 104 -26.10 -6.47 14.49
CA ASN A 104 -26.52 -6.25 15.88
C ASN A 104 -25.63 -5.19 16.57
N GLU A 105 -25.98 -4.84 17.81
CA GLU A 105 -25.27 -3.81 18.59
C GLU A 105 -23.76 -4.08 18.71
N ILE A 106 -23.38 -5.35 18.93
CA ILE A 106 -21.97 -5.75 19.03
C ILE A 106 -21.28 -5.56 17.68
N GLY A 107 -21.90 -5.98 16.59
CA GLY A 107 -21.38 -5.80 15.22
C GLY A 107 -21.16 -4.33 14.88
N GLN A 108 -22.13 -3.46 15.22
CA GLN A 108 -21.99 -2.01 15.02
C GLN A 108 -20.84 -1.43 15.85
N ALA A 109 -20.69 -1.87 17.10
CA ALA A 109 -19.59 -1.44 17.97
C ALA A 109 -18.22 -1.91 17.42
N LEU A 110 -18.12 -3.12 16.88
CA LEU A 110 -16.90 -3.63 16.26
C LEU A 110 -16.53 -2.87 14.99
N VAL A 111 -17.49 -2.61 14.10
CA VAL A 111 -17.27 -1.80 12.90
C VAL A 111 -16.82 -0.39 13.29
N ARG A 112 -17.45 0.22 14.31
CA ARG A 112 -17.03 1.54 14.79
C ARG A 112 -15.63 1.51 15.41
N THR A 113 -15.29 0.47 16.15
CA THR A 113 -13.94 0.28 16.72
C THR A 113 -12.89 0.13 15.61
N TYR A 114 -13.21 -0.62 14.56
CA TYR A 114 -12.37 -0.76 13.37
C TYR A 114 -12.12 0.59 12.70
N VAL A 115 -13.17 1.39 12.47
CA VAL A 115 -13.04 2.73 11.87
C VAL A 115 -12.14 3.63 12.73
N LEU A 116 -12.35 3.67 14.05
CA LEU A 116 -11.49 4.46 14.95
C LEU A 116 -10.02 4.02 14.88
N GLY A 117 -9.76 2.71 14.76
CA GLY A 117 -8.40 2.19 14.57
C GLY A 117 -7.77 2.67 13.27
N LEU A 118 -8.52 2.69 12.16
CA LEU A 118 -8.06 3.21 10.88
C LEU A 118 -7.80 4.71 10.91
N GLU A 119 -8.65 5.48 11.58
CA GLU A 119 -8.43 6.91 11.81
C GLU A 119 -7.15 7.14 12.59
N GLY A 120 -6.89 6.36 13.65
CA GLY A 120 -5.63 6.42 14.39
C GLY A 120 -4.40 6.15 13.51
N ILE A 121 -4.47 5.17 12.59
CA ILE A 121 -3.39 4.91 11.63
C ILE A 121 -3.24 6.08 10.64
N ARG A 122 -4.34 6.56 10.07
CA ARG A 122 -4.34 7.72 9.14
C ARG A 122 -3.70 8.94 9.78
N ASP A 123 -4.07 9.25 11.01
CA ASP A 123 -3.63 10.45 11.70
C ASP A 123 -2.15 10.34 12.15
N SER A 124 -1.67 9.11 12.39
CA SER A 124 -0.28 8.85 12.80
C SER A 124 0.70 8.71 11.63
N TYR A 125 0.26 8.11 10.52
CA TYR A 125 1.14 7.66 9.43
C TYR A 125 0.73 8.16 8.03
N GLY A 126 -0.47 8.71 7.87
CA GLY A 126 -1.00 9.14 6.57
C GLY A 126 -1.40 7.98 5.65
N GLU A 127 -1.52 8.27 4.34
CA GLU A 127 -1.66 7.28 3.24
C GLU A 127 -2.90 6.36 3.27
N ILE A 128 -3.89 6.67 4.11
CA ILE A 128 -5.20 6.02 4.13
C ILE A 128 -6.30 7.03 3.79
N THR A 129 -7.21 6.64 2.90
CA THR A 129 -8.48 7.33 2.68
C THR A 129 -9.63 6.45 3.14
N ILE A 130 -10.45 6.98 4.05
CA ILE A 130 -11.69 6.36 4.53
C ILE A 130 -12.84 7.11 3.86
N ILE A 131 -13.73 6.39 3.18
CA ILE A 131 -14.85 6.90 2.37
C ILE A 131 -16.14 6.29 2.90
#